data_AF-A0A7W1IPQ6-F1
#
_entry.id   AF-A0A7W1IPQ6-F1
#
_cell.length_a   1.000
_cell.length_b   1.000
_cell.length_c   1.000
_cell.angle_alpha   90.00
_cell.angle_beta   90.00
_cell.angle_gamma   90.00
#
_symmetry.space_group_name_H-M   'P 1'
#
loop_
_entity.id
_entity.type
_entity.pdbx_description
1 polymer ?
#
loop_
_entity_poly.entity_id
_entity_poly.type
_entity_poly.pdbx_seq_one_letter_code
_entity_poly.pdbx_strand_id
1 'polypeptide(L)' 'ALGCCGFAGDRGLLVPELTAGATAIESAEVLAGGFDGHYSCGRTCELGLELATGKPYTSFVYLVDEATRPG' A
#
# COMPACT_ATOMS: atom_id res chain seq x y z
N ALA A 1 11.43 -9.52 6.08
CA ALA A 1 10.57 -10.30 5.16
C ALA A 1 9.37 -9.43 4.86
N LEU A 2 9.01 -9.24 3.59
CA LEU A 2 7.83 -8.43 3.23
C LEU A 2 6.56 -9.23 3.55
N GLY A 3 5.75 -8.71 4.47
CA GLY A 3 4.52 -9.35 4.95
C GLY A 3 3.27 -8.98 4.14
N CYS A 4 2.17 -9.68 4.40
CA CYS A 4 0.84 -9.25 3.98
C CYS A 4 0.42 -8.00 4.77
N CYS A 5 -0.28 -7.04 4.15
CA CYS A 5 -0.75 -5.82 4.81
C CYS A 5 -1.83 -6.03 5.90
N GLY A 6 -2.23 -7.27 6.19
CA GLY A 6 -3.19 -7.60 7.24
C GLY A 6 -4.64 -7.19 6.96
N PHE A 7 -4.92 -6.49 5.84
CA PHE A 7 -6.27 -6.02 5.50
C PHE A 7 -7.25 -7.17 5.24
N ALA A 8 -6.74 -8.28 4.71
CA ALA A 8 -7.43 -9.58 4.61
C ALA A 8 -8.91 -9.49 4.16
N GLY A 9 -9.13 -8.99 2.94
CA GLY A 9 -10.47 -8.78 2.40
C GLY A 9 -11.06 -7.46 2.89
N ASP A 10 -12.01 -7.53 3.82
CA ASP A 10 -12.64 -6.39 4.49
C ASP A 10 -12.28 -6.30 5.99
N ARG A 11 -11.51 -7.26 6.50
CA ARG A 11 -11.24 -7.36 7.93
C ARG A 11 -10.46 -6.17 8.47
N GLY A 12 -9.61 -5.54 7.66
CA GLY A 12 -8.93 -4.29 7.99
C GLY A 12 -9.87 -3.09 8.16
N LEU A 13 -11.10 -3.15 7.63
CA LEU A 13 -12.13 -2.14 7.93
C LEU A 13 -12.75 -2.34 9.31
N LEU A 14 -12.86 -3.59 9.75
CA LEU A 14 -13.51 -3.97 11.00
C LEU A 14 -12.55 -4.00 12.20
N VAL A 15 -11.27 -4.30 11.94
CA VAL A 15 -10.21 -4.45 12.93
C VAL A 15 -8.94 -3.75 12.40
N PRO A 16 -8.91 -2.40 12.40
CA PRO A 16 -7.82 -1.62 11.82
C PRO A 16 -6.46 -1.91 12.47
N GLU A 17 -6.45 -2.40 13.71
CA GLU A 17 -5.24 -2.80 14.44
C GLU A 17 -4.50 -3.96 13.76
N LEU A 18 -5.19 -4.81 12.98
CA LEU A 18 -4.54 -5.87 12.21
C LEU A 18 -3.67 -5.29 11.10
N THR A 19 -4.19 -4.31 10.37
CA THR A 19 -3.43 -3.63 9.32
C THR A 19 -2.30 -2.82 9.93
N ALA A 20 -2.56 -2.06 11.00
CA ALA A 20 -1.53 -1.28 11.68
C ALA A 20 -0.39 -2.17 12.23
N GLY A 21 -0.72 -3.29 12.87
CA GLY A 21 0.27 -4.22 13.39
C GLY A 21 1.06 -4.93 12.30
N ALA A 22 0.39 -5.38 11.23
CA ALA A 22 1.03 -6.11 10.13
C ALA A 22 1.97 -5.24 9.29
N THR A 23 1.75 -3.92 9.25
CA THR A 23 2.50 -2.98 8.40
C THR A 23 3.39 -2.04 9.19
N ALA A 24 3.56 -2.23 10.50
CA ALA A 24 4.24 -1.26 11.37
C ALA A 24 5.68 -0.95 10.91
N ILE A 25 6.42 -1.97 10.46
CA ILE A 25 7.81 -1.82 10.02
C ILE A 25 7.86 -1.14 8.64
N GLU A 26 7.11 -1.68 7.67
CA GLU A 26 7.06 -1.15 6.30
C GLU A 26 6.53 0.30 6.27
N SER A 27 5.54 0.62 7.10
CA SER A 27 5.00 1.99 7.19
C SER A 27 6.02 2.96 7.74
N ALA A 28 6.84 2.55 8.72
CA ALA A 28 7.92 3.40 9.23
C ALA A 28 8.97 3.68 8.15
N GLU A 29 9.31 2.69 7.32
CA GLU A 29 10.22 2.87 6.19
C GLU A 29 9.65 3.81 5.12
N VAL A 30 8.39 3.61 4.74
CA VAL A 30 7.70 4.46 3.76
C VAL A 30 7.61 5.91 4.25
N LEU A 31 7.29 6.11 5.52
CA LEU A 31 7.15 7.45 6.12
C LEU A 31 8.48 8.17 6.33
N ALA A 32 9.58 7.43 6.50
CA ALA A 32 10.91 8.01 6.62
C ALA A 32 11.52 8.40 5.27
N GLY A 33 11.03 7.81 4.17
CA GLY A 33 11.51 8.07 2.81
C GLY A 33 10.71 9.13 2.05
N GLY A 34 11.33 9.69 1.02
CA GLY A 34 10.65 10.45 -0.03
C GLY A 34 10.52 9.59 -1.28
N PHE A 35 9.29 9.21 -1.63
CA PHE A 35 8.99 8.39 -2.81
C PHE A 35 8.05 9.15 -3.75
N ASP A 36 8.33 9.06 -5.05
CA ASP A 36 7.54 9.74 -6.10
C ASP A 36 6.16 9.11 -6.32
N GLY A 37 5.95 7.86 -5.87
CA GLY A 37 4.67 7.18 -5.97
C GLY A 37 4.57 5.96 -5.05
N HIS A 38 3.32 5.59 -4.74
CA HIS A 38 2.99 4.47 -3.86
C HIS A 38 2.07 3.51 -4.62
N TYR A 39 2.52 2.27 -4.78
CA TYR A 39 1.87 1.31 -5.66
C TYR A 39 1.62 -0.02 -4.97
N SER A 40 0.54 -0.70 -5.34
CA SER A 40 0.25 -2.06 -4.87
C SER A 40 -0.37 -2.92 -5.99
N CYS A 41 -0.56 -4.21 -5.71
CA CYS A 41 -1.07 -5.19 -6.67
C CYS A 41 -2.58 -5.47 -6.60
N GLY A 42 -3.32 -4.79 -5.72
CA GLY A 42 -4.76 -5.02 -5.62
C GLY A 42 -5.47 -4.04 -4.70
N ARG A 43 -6.78 -3.85 -4.94
CA ARG A 43 -7.58 -2.79 -4.32
C ARG A 43 -7.61 -2.83 -2.79
N THR A 44 -7.63 -4.01 -2.19
CA THR A 44 -7.63 -4.17 -0.72
C THR A 44 -6.26 -3.85 -0.12
N CYS A 45 -5.17 -4.14 -0.83
CA CYS A 45 -3.83 -3.72 -0.42
C CYS A 45 -3.67 -2.20 -0.54
N GLU A 46 -4.22 -1.58 -1.59
CA GLU A 46 -4.23 -0.11 -1.74
C GLU A 46 -4.87 0.54 -0.51
N LEU A 47 -6.08 0.11 -0.14
CA LEU A 47 -6.79 0.62 1.02
C LEU A 47 -6.03 0.35 2.33
N GLY A 48 -5.51 -0.86 2.53
CA GLY A 48 -4.78 -1.22 3.74
C GLY A 48 -3.50 -0.40 3.92
N LEU A 49 -2.72 -0.24 2.86
CA LEU A 49 -1.47 0.53 2.91
C LEU A 49 -1.74 2.04 3.01
N GLU A 50 -2.81 2.55 2.40
CA GLU A 50 -3.24 3.94 2.57
C GLU A 50 -3.67 4.21 4.02
N LEU A 51 -4.42 3.31 4.65
CA LEU A 51 -4.77 3.41 6.07
C LEU A 51 -3.53 3.36 6.98
N ALA A 52 -2.54 2.53 6.64
CA ALA A 52 -1.33 2.35 7.43
C ALA A 52 -0.34 3.52 7.33
N THR A 53 -0.24 4.13 6.14
CA THR A 53 0.80 5.13 5.84
C THR A 53 0.26 6.54 5.61
N GLY A 54 -1.05 6.69 5.41
CA GLY A 54 -1.67 7.95 4.97
C GLY A 54 -1.25 8.40 3.56
N LYS A 55 -0.60 7.54 2.77
CA LYS A 55 -0.18 7.83 1.39
C LYS A 55 -1.19 7.24 0.40
N PRO A 56 -1.51 7.92 -0.71
CA PRO A 56 -2.43 7.37 -1.70
C PRO A 56 -1.75 6.23 -2.48
N TYR A 57 -2.26 5.01 -2.34
CA TYR A 57 -1.78 3.86 -3.12
C TYR A 57 -2.63 3.62 -4.36
N THR A 58 -1.99 3.31 -5.48
CA THR A 58 -2.66 2.94 -6.73
C THR A 58 -2.12 1.64 -7.30
N SER A 59 -2.80 1.05 -8.28
CA SER A 59 -2.32 -0.16 -8.95
C SER A 59 -1.02 0.11 -9.70
N PHE A 60 -0.02 -0.75 -9.51
CA PHE A 60 1.25 -0.64 -10.26
C PHE A 60 1.07 -0.78 -11.78
N VAL A 61 -0.07 -1.31 -12.24
CA VAL A 61 -0.38 -1.42 -13.67
C VAL A 61 -0.43 -0.04 -14.33
N TYR A 62 -0.86 1.00 -13.62
CA TYR A 62 -0.85 2.37 -14.15
C TYR A 62 0.56 2.91 -14.36
N LEU A 63 1.50 2.58 -13.46
CA LEU A 63 2.91 2.93 -13.63
C LEU A 63 3.52 2.22 -14.85
N VAL A 64 3.17 0.94 -15.06
CA VAL A 64 3.62 0.18 -16.23
C VAL A 64 3.05 0.78 -17.53
N ASP A 65 1.77 1.14 -17.53
CA ASP A 65 1.13 1.82 -18.66
C ASP A 65 1.82 3.16 -18.97
N GLU A 66 2.05 4.01 -17.96
CA GLU A 66 2.78 5.28 -18.12
C GLU A 66 4.18 5.06 -18.71
N ALA A 67 4.94 4.11 -18.18
CA ALA A 67 6.30 3.80 -18.62
C ALA A 67 6.38 3.19 -20.03
N THR A 68 5.27 2.70 -20.58
CA THR A 68 5.23 2.04 -21.90
C THR A 68 4.48 2.83 -22.97
N ARG A 69 3.92 4.00 -22.62
CA ARG A 69 3.33 4.92 -23.59
C ARG A 69 4.42 5.47 -24.54
N PRO A 70 4.17 5.51 -25.85
CA PRO A 70 5.05 6.23 -26.77
C PRO A 70 5.13 7.70 -26.36
N GLY A 71 6.34 8.24 -26.32
CA GLY A 71 6.59 9.68 -26.16
C GLY A 71 6.34 10.47 -27.43
#